data_AF-A0A0C2IZX8-F1
#
_entry.id   AF-A0A0C2IZX8-F1
#
_cell.length_a   1.000
_cell.length_b   1.000
_cell.length_c   1.000
_cell.angle_alpha   90.00
_cell.angle_beta   90.00
_cell.angle_gamma   90.00
#
_symmetry.space_group_name_H-M   'P 1'
#
loop_
_entity.id
_entity.type
_entity.pdbx_description
1 polymer ?
#
loop_
_entity_poly.entity_id
_entity_poly.type
_entity_poly.pdbx_seq_one_letter_code
_entity_poly.pdbx_strand_id
1 'polypeptide(L)'
;MLHHGNCHCGRHRFELQVGGDDTTHDKDNRLPTVSCTCVACTKQGCIWHVVEDGALTTKAPPDSTPDDARQLSVYRSGLLTYEFCQTCGTGLFGTHVKGPLIGRRLLNIRAIRDVNPFDYVETPTSDESSHQDEGETPPERAGLLPSTGACLCGSVAVELLAPLQDMPLKEDNCSICTRNAWLGAYARKAQVVVRGAAQHTRDYQFGPRRFMGHPFCTTCGAHVFMHVYGPPAAVVARLPPEKQALVQQNLDVVPVNVRVLDGIQAHFGRLAVTRSDEGTDGYTVG
;
A
#
# COMPACT_ATOMS: atom_id res chain seq x y z
N MET A 1 3.07 24.38 -8.17
CA MET A 1 3.53 23.98 -6.83
C MET A 1 4.66 22.97 -6.93
N LEU A 2 5.63 22.99 -6.01
CA LEU A 2 6.72 22.01 -5.97
C LEU A 2 6.45 21.02 -4.83
N HIS A 3 6.31 19.74 -5.15
CA HIS A 3 6.16 18.66 -4.19
C HIS A 3 7.45 17.83 -4.10
N HIS A 4 7.71 17.31 -2.92
CA HIS A 4 8.84 16.41 -2.70
C HIS A 4 8.34 15.05 -2.27
N GLY A 5 8.85 14.00 -2.88
CA GLY A 5 8.48 12.63 -2.53
C GLY A 5 9.66 11.68 -2.48
N ASN A 6 9.40 10.51 -1.90
CA ASN A 6 10.39 9.46 -1.71
C ASN A 6 9.72 8.11 -1.44
N CYS A 7 10.41 7.03 -1.81
CA CYS A 7 10.10 5.71 -1.26
C CYS A 7 10.36 5.70 0.25
N HIS A 8 9.76 4.77 1.01
CA HIS A 8 9.85 4.83 2.47
C HIS A 8 11.29 4.85 3.01
N CYS A 9 12.20 4.07 2.41
CA CYS A 9 13.60 4.02 2.85
C CYS A 9 14.47 5.18 2.35
N GLY A 10 13.93 6.11 1.55
CA GLY A 10 14.65 7.30 1.10
C GLY A 10 15.66 7.10 -0.03
N ARG A 11 15.84 5.86 -0.52
CA ARG A 11 16.78 5.56 -1.62
C ARG A 11 16.36 6.14 -2.97
N HIS A 12 15.06 6.32 -3.16
CA HIS A 12 14.52 6.98 -4.35
C HIS A 12 13.80 8.23 -3.88
N ARG A 13 14.29 9.39 -4.31
CA ARG A 13 13.74 10.70 -4.01
C ARG A 13 13.39 11.39 -5.31
N PHE A 14 12.36 12.22 -5.29
CA PHE A 14 11.93 12.97 -6.46
C PHE A 14 11.32 14.32 -6.08
N GLU A 15 11.32 15.21 -7.04
CA GLU A 15 10.62 16.50 -7.04
C GLU A 15 9.59 16.48 -8.17
N LEU A 16 8.38 16.92 -7.87
CA LEU A 16 7.29 17.06 -8.82
C LEU A 16 6.88 18.54 -8.90
N GLN A 17 7.02 19.13 -10.07
CA GLN A 17 6.54 20.46 -10.39
C GLN A 17 5.15 20.37 -11.02
N VAL A 18 4.15 20.95 -10.37
CA VAL A 18 2.76 20.98 -10.87
C VAL A 18 2.42 22.40 -11.31
N GLY A 19 1.82 22.55 -12.49
CA GLY A 19 1.43 23.85 -13.04
C GLY A 19 0.32 24.53 -12.22
N GLY A 20 0.26 25.86 -12.27
CA GLY A 20 -0.76 26.64 -11.55
C GLY A 20 -2.18 26.53 -12.12
N ASP A 21 -2.31 26.10 -13.38
CA ASP A 21 -3.61 25.89 -14.04
C ASP A 21 -4.18 24.49 -13.78
N ASP A 22 -3.36 23.55 -13.29
CA ASP A 22 -3.75 22.18 -12.93
C ASP A 22 -4.45 22.11 -11.56
N THR A 23 -4.45 23.20 -10.79
CA THR A 23 -5.21 23.35 -9.53
C THR A 23 -6.59 23.98 -9.77
N THR A 24 -7.03 24.10 -11.02
CA THR A 24 -8.35 24.67 -11.35
C THR A 24 -9.43 23.62 -11.11
N HIS A 25 -9.99 23.61 -9.90
CA HIS A 25 -11.41 23.38 -9.56
C HIS A 25 -11.64 22.78 -8.16
N ASP A 26 -10.61 22.39 -7.43
CA ASP A 26 -10.77 21.91 -6.05
C ASP A 26 -10.45 23.02 -5.03
N LYS A 27 -11.37 23.24 -4.08
CA LYS A 27 -11.25 24.24 -3.01
C LYS A 27 -10.09 23.91 -2.05
N ASP A 28 -9.59 22.68 -2.09
CA ASP A 28 -8.58 22.15 -1.19
C ASP A 28 -7.16 22.09 -1.81
N ASN A 29 -6.96 22.64 -3.02
CA ASN A 29 -5.64 22.72 -3.67
C ASN A 29 -4.96 21.32 -3.82
N ARG A 30 -5.78 20.31 -4.13
CA ARG A 30 -5.35 18.92 -4.30
C ARG A 30 -4.72 18.68 -5.68
N LEU A 31 -3.87 17.66 -5.75
CA LEU A 31 -3.31 17.18 -7.02
C LEU A 31 -4.42 16.57 -7.89
N PRO A 32 -4.43 16.81 -9.21
CA PRO A 32 -5.26 16.05 -10.12
C PRO A 32 -4.90 14.57 -10.05
N THR A 33 -5.83 13.72 -9.63
CA THR A 33 -5.59 12.28 -9.51
C THR A 33 -6.52 11.47 -10.37
N VAL A 34 -6.02 10.35 -10.85
CA VAL A 34 -6.80 9.28 -11.45
C VAL A 34 -6.80 8.08 -10.53
N SER A 35 -7.98 7.65 -10.12
CA SER A 35 -8.20 6.39 -9.45
C SER A 35 -8.63 5.33 -10.48
N CYS A 36 -8.14 4.11 -10.33
CA CYS A 36 -8.47 3.00 -11.21
C CYS A 36 -8.83 1.79 -10.33
N THR A 37 -9.93 1.14 -10.64
CA THR A 37 -10.49 0.02 -9.87
C THR A 37 -10.03 -1.35 -10.39
N CYS A 38 -9.11 -1.38 -11.37
CA CYS A 38 -8.57 -2.63 -11.89
C CYS A 38 -7.76 -3.38 -10.82
N VAL A 39 -7.68 -4.71 -10.94
CA VAL A 39 -7.01 -5.56 -9.93
C VAL A 39 -5.57 -5.13 -9.63
N ALA A 40 -4.82 -4.63 -10.61
CA ALA A 40 -3.45 -4.17 -10.39
C ALA A 40 -3.41 -2.92 -9.50
N CYS A 41 -4.25 -1.93 -9.79
CA CYS A 41 -4.34 -0.70 -9.01
C CYS A 41 -4.95 -0.95 -7.63
N THR A 42 -5.95 -1.83 -7.52
CA THR A 42 -6.53 -2.25 -6.24
C THR A 42 -5.49 -2.89 -5.34
N LYS A 43 -4.77 -3.92 -5.82
CA LYS A 43 -3.80 -4.67 -5.02
C LYS A 43 -2.59 -3.84 -4.57
N GLN A 44 -2.19 -2.84 -5.37
CA GLN A 44 -1.13 -1.90 -4.98
C GLN A 44 -1.66 -0.70 -4.20
N GLY A 45 -2.95 -0.39 -4.31
CA GLY A 45 -3.63 0.73 -3.68
C GLY A 45 -3.13 2.12 -4.12
N CYS A 46 -2.48 2.20 -5.28
CA CYS A 46 -1.91 3.45 -5.78
C CYS A 46 -2.99 4.50 -6.10
N ILE A 47 -2.66 5.76 -5.83
CA ILE A 47 -3.43 6.91 -6.30
C ILE A 47 -2.53 7.62 -7.31
N TRP A 48 -2.96 7.67 -8.57
CA TRP A 48 -2.09 8.09 -9.65
C TRP A 48 -2.25 9.57 -9.94
N HIS A 49 -1.14 10.26 -10.14
CA HIS A 49 -1.09 11.56 -10.82
C HIS A 49 -0.38 11.37 -12.16
N VAL A 50 -0.89 11.97 -13.23
CA VAL A 50 -0.25 11.92 -14.54
C VAL A 50 0.94 12.88 -14.53
N VAL A 51 2.12 12.37 -14.87
CA VAL A 51 3.34 13.18 -14.89
C VAL A 51 3.49 13.81 -16.27
N GLU A 52 3.45 15.14 -16.32
CA GLU A 52 3.75 15.91 -17.53
C GLU A 52 5.25 15.91 -17.85
N ASP A 53 5.59 16.09 -19.13
CA ASP A 53 6.97 16.05 -19.58
C ASP A 53 7.82 17.14 -18.91
N GLY A 54 8.96 16.73 -18.32
CA GLY A 54 9.85 17.63 -17.58
C GLY A 54 9.36 18.04 -16.18
N ALA A 55 8.17 17.62 -15.75
CA ALA A 55 7.62 17.95 -14.43
C ALA A 55 8.26 17.16 -13.28
N LEU A 56 8.88 16.02 -13.56
CA LEU A 56 9.45 15.12 -12.54
C LEU A 56 10.97 15.08 -12.63
N THR A 57 11.63 15.38 -11.50
CA THR A 57 13.08 15.25 -11.36
C THR A 57 13.42 14.23 -10.29
N THR A 58 14.14 13.16 -10.64
CA THR A 58 14.67 12.20 -9.66
C THR A 58 15.93 12.75 -9.00
N LYS A 59 16.07 12.58 -7.69
CA LYS A 59 17.25 12.98 -6.91
C LYS A 59 17.94 11.74 -6.35
N ALA A 60 19.26 11.75 -6.41
CA ALA A 60 20.07 10.81 -5.65
C ALA A 60 19.91 11.10 -4.14
N PRO A 61 19.99 10.09 -3.25
CA PRO A 61 20.06 10.35 -1.82
C PRO A 61 21.26 11.22 -1.46
N PRO A 62 21.20 11.99 -0.35
CA PRO A 62 22.40 12.63 0.21
C PRO A 62 23.50 11.58 0.41
N ASP A 63 24.74 11.91 0.06
CA ASP A 63 25.93 11.06 0.24
C ASP A 63 25.93 9.70 -0.50
N SER A 64 25.04 9.50 -1.47
CA SER A 64 25.01 8.27 -2.28
C SER A 64 26.12 8.25 -3.33
N THR A 65 26.76 7.10 -3.53
CA THR A 65 27.57 6.87 -4.73
C THR A 65 26.68 6.67 -5.96
N PRO A 66 27.18 6.86 -7.20
CA PRO A 66 26.41 6.57 -8.41
C PRO A 66 25.81 5.14 -8.46
N ASP A 67 26.46 4.18 -7.80
CA ASP A 67 26.00 2.78 -7.68
C ASP A 67 24.91 2.57 -6.61
N ASP A 68 24.76 3.50 -5.65
CA ASP A 68 23.73 3.44 -4.59
C ASP A 68 22.34 3.82 -5.11
N ALA A 69 22.27 4.50 -6.26
CA ALA A 69 21.05 4.72 -7.04
C ALA A 69 20.62 3.41 -7.74
N ARG A 70 20.36 2.37 -6.94
CA ARG A 70 19.77 1.12 -7.40
C ARG A 70 18.51 1.43 -8.20
N GLN A 71 18.37 0.84 -9.38
CA GLN A 71 17.15 0.97 -10.19
C GLN A 71 15.93 0.42 -9.43
N LEU A 72 14.78 1.01 -9.73
CA LEU A 72 13.49 0.47 -9.27
C LEU A 72 13.28 -0.93 -9.85
N SER A 73 12.69 -1.81 -9.06
CA SER A 73 12.20 -3.08 -9.57
C SER A 73 11.00 -2.82 -10.46
N VAL A 74 10.92 -3.52 -11.59
CA VAL A 74 9.83 -3.37 -12.56
C VAL A 74 9.04 -4.66 -12.65
N TYR A 75 7.73 -4.57 -12.43
CA TYR A 75 6.79 -5.65 -12.68
C TYR A 75 5.88 -5.28 -13.86
N ARG A 76 5.64 -6.25 -14.75
CA ARG A 76 4.77 -6.06 -15.92
C ARG A 76 3.60 -7.03 -15.83
N SER A 77 2.40 -6.48 -15.89
CA SER A 77 1.14 -7.22 -16.02
C SER A 77 0.45 -6.86 -17.33
N GLY A 78 -0.66 -7.53 -17.65
CA GLY A 78 -1.52 -7.17 -18.78
C GLY A 78 -2.29 -5.86 -18.61
N LEU A 79 -2.16 -5.17 -17.47
CA LEU A 79 -2.88 -3.93 -17.15
C LEU A 79 -1.94 -2.75 -16.84
N LEU A 80 -0.83 -3.04 -16.15
CA LEU A 80 0.07 -2.04 -15.59
C LEU A 80 1.52 -2.53 -15.64
N THR A 81 2.44 -1.67 -16.09
CA THR A 81 3.85 -1.73 -15.74
C THR A 81 4.05 -0.91 -14.47
N TYR A 82 4.63 -1.50 -13.43
CA TYR A 82 4.74 -0.92 -12.10
C TYR A 82 6.18 -0.91 -11.61
N GLU A 83 6.62 0.22 -11.07
CA GLU A 83 7.98 0.45 -10.58
C GLU A 83 7.98 0.68 -9.07
N PHE A 84 8.77 -0.11 -8.33
CA PHE A 84 8.81 -0.07 -6.88
C PHE A 84 10.22 -0.20 -6.31
N CYS A 85 10.41 0.30 -5.09
CA CYS A 85 11.69 0.23 -4.41
C CYS A 85 11.99 -1.21 -3.96
N GLN A 86 13.08 -1.78 -4.47
CA GLN A 86 13.53 -3.13 -4.09
C GLN A 86 13.90 -3.29 -2.61
N THR A 87 14.03 -2.20 -1.85
CA THR A 87 14.39 -2.21 -0.43
C THR A 87 13.19 -2.20 0.51
N CYS A 88 12.17 -1.37 0.22
CA CYS A 88 11.02 -1.17 1.11
C CYS A 88 9.67 -1.51 0.47
N GLY A 89 9.65 -1.89 -0.80
CA GLY A 89 8.43 -2.26 -1.52
C GLY A 89 7.52 -1.10 -1.89
N THR A 90 7.86 0.16 -1.56
CA THR A 90 7.05 1.31 -1.94
C THR A 90 7.00 1.46 -3.46
N GLY A 91 5.79 1.44 -4.02
CA GLY A 91 5.53 1.79 -5.42
C GLY A 91 5.63 3.26 -5.68
N LEU A 92 6.34 3.63 -6.74
CA LEU A 92 6.55 5.01 -7.12
C LEU A 92 5.89 5.36 -8.45
N PHE A 93 6.06 4.52 -9.46
CA PHE A 93 5.63 4.85 -10.81
C PHE A 93 4.83 3.74 -11.46
N GLY A 94 3.99 4.12 -12.42
CA GLY A 94 3.19 3.20 -13.20
C GLY A 94 3.02 3.69 -14.64
N THR A 95 2.82 2.74 -15.55
CA THR A 95 2.38 3.00 -16.93
C THR A 95 1.31 1.99 -17.29
N HIS A 96 0.10 2.47 -17.56
CA HIS A 96 -0.98 1.60 -18.01
C HIS A 96 -0.68 1.08 -19.41
N VAL A 97 -1.00 -0.20 -19.65
CA VAL A 97 -0.88 -0.81 -20.98
C VAL A 97 -2.22 -0.90 -21.70
N LYS A 98 -3.32 -0.54 -21.03
CA LYS A 98 -4.68 -0.49 -21.56
C LYS A 98 -5.43 0.72 -20.97
N GLY A 99 -6.51 1.13 -21.63
CA GLY A 99 -7.38 2.20 -21.16
C GLY A 99 -6.90 3.61 -21.53
N PRO A 100 -7.59 4.66 -21.04
CA PRO A 100 -7.39 6.05 -21.47
C PRO A 100 -6.02 6.64 -21.10
N LEU A 101 -5.32 6.05 -20.12
CA LEU A 101 -3.99 6.48 -19.68
C LEU A 101 -2.85 5.66 -20.29
N ILE A 102 -3.12 4.89 -21.35
CA ILE A 102 -2.11 4.03 -21.97
C ILE A 102 -0.84 4.82 -22.34
N GLY A 103 0.31 4.28 -21.96
CA GLY A 103 1.62 4.87 -22.26
C GLY A 103 1.99 6.11 -21.45
N ARG A 104 1.08 6.70 -20.66
CA ARG A 104 1.39 7.84 -19.79
C ARG A 104 2.20 7.38 -18.56
N ARG A 105 3.17 8.19 -18.14
CA ARG A 105 3.89 7.98 -16.88
C ARG A 105 3.05 8.51 -15.71
N LEU A 106 2.83 7.66 -14.72
CA LEU A 106 2.04 7.97 -13.54
C LEU A 106 2.93 7.95 -12.31
N LEU A 107 2.68 8.87 -11.39
CA LEU A 107 3.30 8.94 -10.06
C LEU A 107 2.28 8.52 -9.00
N ASN A 108 2.67 7.63 -8.09
CA ASN A 108 1.88 7.30 -6.93
C ASN A 108 1.97 8.43 -5.90
N ILE A 109 0.90 9.23 -5.74
CA ILE A 109 0.92 10.41 -4.86
C ILE A 109 1.12 10.04 -3.38
N ARG A 110 0.88 8.78 -3.01
CA ARG A 110 1.18 8.25 -1.66
C ARG A 110 2.66 8.33 -1.29
N ALA A 111 3.55 8.53 -2.26
CA ALA A 111 4.98 8.73 -2.05
C ALA A 111 5.37 10.21 -1.88
N ILE A 112 4.44 11.16 -2.03
CA ILE A 112 4.64 12.58 -1.79
C ILE A 112 4.53 12.87 -0.29
N ARG A 113 5.43 13.69 0.25
CA ARG A 113 5.58 13.90 1.71
C ARG A 113 4.49 14.77 2.31
N ASP A 114 4.02 15.75 1.55
CA ASP A 114 3.05 16.77 1.94
C ASP A 114 1.62 16.45 1.45
N VAL A 115 1.36 15.18 1.13
CA VAL A 115 0.06 14.70 0.67
C VAL A 115 -0.48 13.67 1.67
N ASN A 116 -1.64 13.97 2.27
CA ASN A 116 -2.39 12.97 3.02
C ASN A 116 -3.32 12.21 2.05
N PRO A 117 -3.14 10.89 1.86
CA PRO A 117 -3.97 10.14 0.92
C PRO A 117 -5.44 10.01 1.35
N PHE A 118 -5.77 10.28 2.62
CA PHE A 118 -7.17 10.28 3.07
C PHE A 118 -7.99 11.41 2.46
N ASP A 119 -7.36 12.52 2.09
CA ASP A 119 -8.00 13.59 1.35
C ASP A 119 -8.43 13.14 -0.05
N TYR A 120 -7.87 12.03 -0.55
CA TYR A 120 -8.08 11.51 -1.91
C TYR A 120 -8.94 10.25 -1.98
N VAL A 121 -9.43 9.76 -0.85
CA VAL A 121 -10.39 8.67 -0.85
C VAL A 121 -11.77 9.26 -1.04
N GLU A 122 -12.27 9.25 -2.28
CA GLU A 122 -13.66 9.58 -2.56
C GLU A 122 -14.56 8.68 -1.70
N THR A 123 -15.38 9.30 -0.86
CA THR A 123 -16.49 8.61 -0.24
C THR A 123 -17.38 8.18 -1.39
N PRO A 124 -17.72 6.89 -1.56
CA PRO A 124 -18.57 6.48 -2.66
C PRO A 124 -19.89 7.24 -2.56
N THR A 125 -20.06 8.24 -3.43
CA THR A 125 -21.38 8.76 -3.77
C THR A 125 -22.10 7.61 -4.46
N SER A 126 -23.36 7.40 -4.09
CA SER A 126 -24.21 6.30 -4.54
C SER A 126 -24.43 6.25 -6.06
N ASP A 127 -23.92 7.21 -6.80
CA ASP A 127 -24.10 7.36 -8.23
C ASP A 127 -22.73 7.68 -8.81
N GLU A 128 -22.17 6.75 -9.60
CA GLU A 128 -21.41 6.99 -10.83
C GLU A 128 -20.90 5.64 -11.36
N SER A 129 -21.72 5.05 -12.22
CA SER A 129 -21.36 3.93 -13.06
C SER A 129 -20.33 4.36 -14.12
N SER A 130 -19.10 3.85 -14.06
CA SER A 130 -18.29 3.74 -15.27
C SER A 130 -17.30 2.58 -15.23
N HIS A 131 -17.34 1.79 -16.32
CA HIS A 131 -16.46 0.70 -16.73
C HIS A 131 -16.65 -0.66 -16.03
N GLN A 132 -17.67 -1.40 -16.49
CA GLN A 132 -17.72 -2.85 -16.37
C GLN A 132 -16.79 -3.46 -17.43
N ASP A 133 -15.69 -4.08 -16.98
CA ASP A 133 -14.88 -4.98 -17.80
C ASP A 133 -15.56 -6.35 -17.77
N GLU A 134 -16.08 -6.81 -18.91
CA GLU A 134 -16.72 -8.12 -19.05
C GLU A 134 -15.66 -9.23 -19.04
N GLY A 135 -15.24 -9.62 -17.84
CA GLY A 135 -14.60 -10.89 -17.56
C GLY A 135 -15.52 -11.72 -16.68
N GLU A 136 -15.83 -12.95 -17.11
CA GLU A 136 -16.73 -13.90 -16.43
C GLU A 136 -16.56 -13.87 -14.90
N THR A 137 -17.55 -13.29 -14.22
CA THR A 137 -17.66 -13.31 -12.76
C THR A 137 -18.08 -14.72 -12.32
N PRO A 138 -17.30 -15.37 -11.44
CA PRO A 138 -17.78 -16.55 -10.73
C PRO A 138 -19.07 -16.20 -9.97
N PRO A 139 -20.02 -17.14 -9.81
CA PRO A 139 -21.32 -16.86 -9.22
C PRO A 139 -21.14 -16.19 -7.86
N GLU A 140 -21.71 -14.99 -7.77
CA GLU A 140 -21.73 -14.15 -6.59
C GLU A 140 -22.33 -14.95 -5.43
N ARG A 141 -21.49 -15.33 -4.45
CA ARG A 141 -22.01 -15.68 -3.13
C ARG A 141 -22.46 -14.37 -2.48
N ALA A 142 -23.62 -13.88 -2.92
CA ALA A 142 -24.23 -12.65 -2.44
C ALA A 142 -24.29 -12.69 -0.91
N GLY A 143 -23.42 -11.92 -0.26
CA GLY A 143 -23.42 -11.69 1.19
C GLY A 143 -22.10 -11.90 1.94
N LEU A 144 -21.11 -12.63 1.39
CA LEU A 144 -19.84 -12.85 2.09
C LEU A 144 -18.70 -12.04 1.46
N LEU A 145 -17.96 -11.31 2.30
CA LEU A 145 -16.71 -10.66 1.90
C LEU A 145 -15.68 -11.71 1.46
N PRO A 146 -14.77 -11.37 0.54
CA PRO A 146 -13.78 -12.32 0.04
C PRO A 146 -12.84 -12.78 1.17
N SER A 147 -12.50 -14.06 1.17
CA SER A 147 -11.59 -14.67 2.14
C SER A 147 -10.25 -15.06 1.53
N THR A 148 -10.14 -15.18 0.21
CA THR A 148 -8.89 -15.52 -0.48
C THR A 148 -8.34 -14.34 -1.24
N GLY A 149 -7.03 -14.32 -1.39
CA GLY A 149 -6.34 -13.32 -2.17
C GLY A 149 -4.90 -13.71 -2.44
N ALA A 150 -4.22 -12.89 -3.23
CA ALA A 150 -2.80 -13.03 -3.48
C ALA A 150 -2.18 -11.70 -3.90
N CYS A 151 -0.86 -11.61 -3.81
CA CYS A 151 -0.11 -10.54 -4.46
C CYS A 151 -0.40 -10.50 -5.98
N LEU A 152 -0.03 -9.41 -6.65
CA LEU A 152 -0.38 -9.21 -8.05
C LEU A 152 0.14 -10.32 -9.00
N CYS A 153 1.31 -10.90 -8.72
CA CYS A 153 1.85 -12.02 -9.50
C CYS A 153 1.40 -13.41 -9.03
N GLY A 154 0.62 -13.51 -7.95
CA GLY A 154 0.11 -14.77 -7.40
C GLY A 154 1.09 -15.57 -6.51
N SER A 155 2.37 -15.21 -6.44
CA SER A 155 3.40 -15.99 -5.73
C SER A 155 3.26 -15.98 -4.19
N VAL A 156 2.57 -14.99 -3.63
CA VAL A 156 2.26 -14.90 -2.20
C VAL A 156 0.74 -14.87 -2.06
N ALA A 157 0.18 -15.94 -1.54
CA ALA A 157 -1.27 -16.10 -1.39
C ALA A 157 -1.67 -16.01 0.09
N VAL A 158 -2.89 -15.54 0.33
CA VAL A 158 -3.49 -15.45 1.66
C VAL A 158 -4.90 -16.02 1.64
N GLU A 159 -5.26 -16.70 2.73
CA GLU A 159 -6.60 -17.21 2.99
C GLU A 159 -6.99 -16.84 4.43
N LEU A 160 -8.14 -16.18 4.57
CA LEU A 160 -8.78 -15.88 5.84
C LEU A 160 -9.70 -17.06 6.19
N LEU A 161 -9.46 -17.68 7.35
CA LEU A 161 -10.24 -18.81 7.85
C LEU A 161 -11.46 -18.36 8.69
N ALA A 162 -11.52 -17.07 9.02
CA ALA A 162 -12.68 -16.43 9.63
C ALA A 162 -13.23 -15.34 8.69
N PRO A 163 -14.52 -14.99 8.79
CA PRO A 163 -15.10 -13.93 7.96
C PRO A 163 -14.38 -12.58 8.17
N LEU A 164 -14.13 -11.85 7.08
CA LEU A 164 -13.44 -10.56 7.12
C LEU A 164 -14.17 -9.52 7.99
N GLN A 165 -15.51 -9.56 8.00
CA GLN A 165 -16.34 -8.65 8.81
C GLN A 165 -16.17 -8.84 10.33
N ASP A 166 -15.65 -9.99 10.76
CA ASP A 166 -15.42 -10.27 12.18
C ASP A 166 -14.01 -9.80 12.64
N MET A 167 -13.21 -9.25 11.72
CA MET A 167 -11.85 -8.81 11.98
C MET A 167 -11.81 -7.29 12.17
N PRO A 168 -11.02 -6.77 13.13
CA PRO A 168 -10.75 -5.35 13.20
C PRO A 168 -10.06 -4.87 11.91
N LEU A 169 -10.68 -3.91 11.22
CA LEU A 169 -10.10 -3.28 10.04
C LEU A 169 -9.54 -1.91 10.42
N LYS A 170 -8.27 -1.66 10.11
CA LYS A 170 -7.61 -0.38 10.41
C LYS A 170 -6.84 0.16 9.22
N GLU A 171 -6.89 1.47 9.07
CA GLU A 171 -6.09 2.27 8.14
C GLU A 171 -5.42 3.39 8.93
N ASP A 172 -4.13 3.63 8.71
CA ASP A 172 -3.35 4.63 9.42
C ASP A 172 -2.56 5.48 8.41
N ASN A 173 -2.35 6.76 8.71
CA ASN A 173 -1.61 7.68 7.84
C ASN A 173 -0.09 7.66 8.11
N CYS A 174 0.40 6.68 8.88
CA CYS A 174 1.82 6.51 9.14
C CYS A 174 2.65 6.45 7.84
N SER A 175 3.92 6.89 7.88
CA SER A 175 4.72 7.08 6.66
C SER A 175 4.89 5.84 5.77
N ILE A 176 4.94 4.63 6.36
CA ILE A 176 4.96 3.36 5.61
C ILE A 176 3.55 2.94 5.17
N CYS A 177 2.55 3.18 6.02
CA CYS A 177 1.15 2.81 5.83
C CYS A 177 0.57 3.51 4.61
N THR A 178 0.80 4.82 4.50
CA THR A 178 0.38 5.66 3.38
C THR A 178 1.01 5.20 2.08
N ARG A 179 2.35 5.10 2.05
CA ARG A 179 3.17 4.72 0.88
C ARG A 179 2.83 3.35 0.30
N ASN A 180 2.51 2.39 1.17
CA ASN A 180 2.18 1.02 0.76
C ASN A 180 0.66 0.78 0.67
N ALA A 181 -0.15 1.84 0.80
CA ALA A 181 -1.61 1.80 0.77
C ALA A 181 -2.23 0.76 1.71
N TRP A 182 -1.70 0.68 2.93
CA TRP A 182 -2.05 -0.36 3.88
C TRP A 182 -3.47 -0.18 4.43
N LEU A 183 -4.37 -1.13 4.12
CA LEU A 183 -5.66 -1.29 4.78
C LEU A 183 -5.70 -2.68 5.41
N GLY A 184 -5.50 -2.76 6.72
CA GLY A 184 -5.22 -4.00 7.43
C GLY A 184 -6.43 -4.64 8.07
N ALA A 185 -6.66 -5.92 7.82
CA ALA A 185 -7.45 -6.81 8.67
C ALA A 185 -6.52 -7.45 9.72
N TYR A 186 -6.83 -7.28 11.00
CA TYR A 186 -6.00 -7.76 12.11
C TYR A 186 -6.52 -9.12 12.61
N ALA A 187 -6.21 -10.17 11.84
CA ALA A 187 -6.60 -11.54 12.14
C ALA A 187 -5.66 -12.19 13.17
N ARG A 188 -6.16 -13.14 13.96
CA ARG A 188 -5.28 -14.02 14.75
C ARG A 188 -4.52 -14.98 13.84
N LYS A 189 -3.37 -15.49 14.28
CA LYS A 189 -2.57 -16.50 13.55
C LYS A 189 -3.39 -17.72 13.15
N ALA A 190 -4.27 -18.18 14.04
CA ALA A 190 -5.16 -19.31 13.78
C ALA A 190 -6.25 -19.02 12.73
N GLN A 191 -6.46 -17.76 12.33
CA GLN A 191 -7.50 -17.32 11.39
C GLN A 191 -6.93 -16.99 10.00
N VAL A 192 -5.65 -17.18 9.75
CA VAL A 192 -5.03 -16.84 8.46
C VAL A 192 -3.99 -17.86 8.04
N VAL A 193 -3.99 -18.17 6.75
CA VAL A 193 -2.94 -18.94 6.09
C VAL A 193 -2.25 -18.05 5.07
N VAL A 194 -0.93 -17.93 5.16
CA VAL A 194 -0.10 -17.25 4.16
C VAL A 194 0.81 -18.27 3.49
N ARG A 195 0.77 -18.35 2.16
CA ARG A 195 1.57 -19.30 1.36
C ARG A 195 2.58 -18.56 0.48
N GLY A 196 3.74 -19.18 0.25
CA GLY A 196 4.81 -18.64 -0.59
C GLY A 196 5.63 -17.50 0.03
N ALA A 197 5.29 -17.04 1.25
CA ALA A 197 5.94 -15.90 1.87
C ALA A 197 7.45 -16.10 2.06
N ALA A 198 7.88 -17.27 2.53
CA ALA A 198 9.29 -17.55 2.81
C ALA A 198 10.21 -17.46 1.57
N GLN A 199 9.67 -17.75 0.38
CA GLN A 199 10.42 -17.80 -0.88
C GLN A 199 10.29 -16.51 -1.68
N HIS A 200 9.15 -15.83 -1.57
CA HIS A 200 8.77 -14.75 -2.50
C HIS A 200 8.64 -13.38 -1.83
N THR A 201 8.96 -13.26 -0.54
CA THR A 201 8.94 -11.96 0.14
C THR A 201 10.32 -11.52 0.60
N ARG A 202 10.48 -10.20 0.65
CA ARG A 202 11.54 -9.54 1.38
C ARG A 202 10.91 -8.82 2.55
N ASP A 203 11.38 -9.09 3.76
CA ASP A 203 10.94 -8.37 4.94
C ASP A 203 11.67 -7.02 5.07
N TYR A 204 10.90 -5.96 5.30
CA TYR A 204 11.40 -4.62 5.51
C TYR A 204 11.03 -4.15 6.92
N GLN A 205 12.05 -3.94 7.74
CA GLN A 205 11.92 -3.42 9.11
C GLN A 205 12.64 -2.08 9.21
N PHE A 206 12.05 -1.16 9.98
CA PHE A 206 12.61 0.16 10.21
C PHE A 206 12.35 0.63 11.65
N GLY A 207 12.86 1.82 11.95
CA GLY A 207 12.80 2.41 13.28
C GLY A 207 13.76 1.74 14.28
N PRO A 208 13.91 2.32 15.47
CA PRO A 208 14.85 1.82 16.48
C PRO A 208 14.42 0.47 17.08
N ARG A 209 13.11 0.22 17.14
CA ARG A 209 12.54 -0.97 17.79
C ARG A 209 12.43 -2.18 16.86
N ARG A 210 12.10 -1.97 15.58
CA ARG A 210 11.92 -3.03 14.58
C ARG A 210 10.93 -4.14 14.98
N PHE A 211 9.87 -3.77 15.72
CA PHE A 211 8.86 -4.73 16.20
C PHE A 211 7.88 -5.17 15.11
N MET A 212 7.86 -4.46 13.98
CA MET A 212 6.99 -4.73 12.83
C MET A 212 7.85 -4.90 11.59
N GLY A 213 7.60 -5.98 10.86
CA GLY A 213 8.07 -6.20 9.50
C GLY A 213 6.97 -5.90 8.50
N HIS A 214 7.36 -5.35 7.36
CA HIS A 214 6.51 -5.06 6.21
C HIS A 214 6.95 -5.89 4.99
N PRO A 215 6.66 -7.20 4.96
CA PRO A 215 7.02 -8.04 3.83
C PRO A 215 6.29 -7.62 2.55
N PHE A 216 7.03 -7.56 1.45
CA PHE A 216 6.48 -7.35 0.12
C PHE A 216 6.95 -8.44 -0.83
N CYS A 217 6.14 -8.73 -1.84
CA CYS A 217 6.50 -9.66 -2.88
C CYS A 217 7.69 -9.12 -3.68
N THR A 218 8.79 -9.87 -3.76
CA THR A 218 10.00 -9.44 -4.48
C THR A 218 9.80 -9.33 -5.99
N THR A 219 8.80 -10.02 -6.53
CA THR A 219 8.44 -9.98 -7.95
C THR A 219 7.56 -8.79 -8.33
N CYS A 220 6.51 -8.51 -7.56
CA CYS A 220 5.51 -7.50 -7.94
C CYS A 220 5.35 -6.32 -6.97
N GLY A 221 6.09 -6.30 -5.85
CA GLY A 221 6.08 -5.20 -4.89
C GLY A 221 4.85 -5.15 -3.96
N ALA A 222 3.82 -5.97 -4.18
CA ALA A 222 2.61 -5.93 -3.38
C ALA A 222 2.84 -6.40 -1.93
N HIS A 223 2.21 -5.72 -0.98
CA HIS A 223 2.22 -6.02 0.45
C HIS A 223 0.98 -6.83 0.81
N VAL A 224 1.16 -8.11 1.17
CA VAL A 224 0.05 -9.05 1.46
C VAL A 224 -0.25 -9.12 2.95
N PHE A 225 0.78 -9.12 3.79
CA PHE A 225 0.66 -9.25 5.24
C PHE A 225 1.75 -8.43 5.95
N MET A 226 1.62 -8.20 7.25
CA MET A 226 2.70 -7.71 8.12
C MET A 226 3.15 -8.80 9.08
N HIS A 227 4.41 -8.74 9.50
CA HIS A 227 4.96 -9.62 10.52
C HIS A 227 5.12 -8.88 11.85
N VAL A 228 4.47 -9.36 12.91
CA VAL A 228 4.62 -8.81 14.26
C VAL A 228 5.72 -9.55 15.00
N TYR A 229 6.91 -8.93 15.11
CA TYR A 229 8.05 -9.48 15.86
C TYR A 229 7.97 -9.15 17.35
N GLY A 230 7.42 -7.98 17.68
CA GLY A 230 7.33 -7.50 19.06
C GLY A 230 8.68 -7.24 19.74
N PRO A 231 8.67 -6.89 21.03
CA PRO A 231 9.88 -6.69 21.83
C PRO A 231 10.65 -7.99 22.09
N PRO A 232 11.98 -7.92 22.32
CA PRO A 232 12.76 -9.09 22.72
C PRO A 232 12.22 -9.77 23.98
N ALA A 233 12.25 -11.09 24.04
CA ALA A 233 11.70 -11.87 25.15
C ALA A 233 12.25 -11.46 26.53
N ALA A 234 13.54 -11.10 26.61
CA ALA A 234 14.17 -10.62 27.85
C ALA A 234 13.59 -9.28 28.34
N VAL A 235 13.10 -8.43 27.43
CA VAL A 235 12.39 -7.19 27.79
C VAL A 235 10.99 -7.53 28.29
N VAL A 236 10.29 -8.45 27.60
CA VAL A 236 8.94 -8.90 27.98
C VAL A 236 8.91 -9.49 29.39
N ALA A 237 9.89 -10.33 29.73
CA ALA A 237 9.97 -10.98 31.04
C ALA A 237 10.10 -9.99 32.22
N ARG A 238 10.49 -8.73 31.97
CA ARG A 238 10.61 -7.67 32.98
C ARG A 238 9.35 -6.81 33.09
N LEU A 239 8.37 -7.00 32.21
CA LEU A 239 7.13 -6.24 32.23
C LEU A 239 6.17 -6.80 33.29
N PRO A 240 5.26 -5.97 33.83
CA PRO A 240 4.12 -6.45 34.61
C PRO A 240 3.29 -7.51 33.85
N PRO A 241 2.64 -8.46 34.57
CA PRO A 241 1.90 -9.55 33.94
C PRO A 241 0.85 -9.11 32.91
N GLU A 242 0.15 -8.01 33.15
CA GLU A 242 -0.85 -7.46 32.24
C GLU A 242 -0.23 -7.00 30.92
N LYS A 243 0.99 -6.42 30.96
CA LYS A 243 1.72 -6.02 29.76
C LYS A 243 2.32 -7.20 29.03
N GLN A 244 2.73 -8.26 29.74
CA GLN A 244 3.16 -9.51 29.12
C GLN A 244 2.01 -10.15 28.34
N ALA A 245 0.81 -10.22 28.93
CA ALA A 245 -0.38 -10.74 28.27
C ALA A 245 -0.74 -9.92 27.02
N LEU A 246 -0.66 -8.59 27.08
CA LEU A 246 -0.89 -7.74 25.92
C LEU A 246 0.13 -7.97 24.80
N VAL A 247 1.42 -8.13 25.13
CA VAL A 247 2.44 -8.48 24.14
C VAL A 247 2.11 -9.82 23.49
N GLN A 248 1.72 -10.81 24.28
CA GLN A 248 1.34 -12.13 23.76
C GLN A 248 0.14 -12.06 22.80
N GLN A 249 -0.87 -11.26 23.14
CA GLN A 249 -2.03 -11.03 22.26
C GLN A 249 -1.60 -10.36 20.95
N ASN A 250 -0.73 -9.35 20.99
CA ASN A 250 -0.24 -8.67 19.79
C ASN A 250 0.62 -9.60 18.91
N LEU A 251 1.43 -10.46 19.53
CA LEU A 251 2.23 -11.46 18.83
C LEU A 251 1.37 -12.56 18.18
N ASP A 252 0.12 -12.73 18.60
CA ASP A 252 -0.84 -13.66 17.97
C ASP A 252 -1.55 -13.05 16.76
N VAL A 253 -1.25 -11.81 16.38
CA VAL A 253 -1.88 -11.14 15.24
C VAL A 253 -1.02 -11.27 13.98
N VAL A 254 -1.67 -11.51 12.85
CA VAL A 254 -1.09 -11.41 11.51
C VAL A 254 -1.96 -10.45 10.71
N PRO A 255 -1.54 -9.18 10.58
CA PRO A 255 -2.26 -8.21 9.77
C PRO A 255 -2.20 -8.60 8.29
N VAL A 256 -3.36 -8.60 7.61
CA VAL A 256 -3.50 -8.88 6.18
C VAL A 256 -3.96 -7.62 5.46
N ASN A 257 -3.34 -7.28 4.33
CA ASN A 257 -3.80 -6.17 3.51
C ASN A 257 -5.06 -6.57 2.75
N VAL A 258 -6.22 -6.01 3.10
CA VAL A 258 -7.50 -6.41 2.48
C VAL A 258 -7.53 -6.14 0.97
N ARG A 259 -6.71 -5.19 0.50
CA ARG A 259 -6.60 -4.83 -0.93
C ARG A 259 -6.15 -6.00 -1.81
N VAL A 260 -5.53 -7.03 -1.23
CA VAL A 260 -5.06 -8.21 -1.98
C VAL A 260 -6.12 -9.30 -2.12
N LEU A 261 -7.25 -9.17 -1.43
CA LEU A 261 -8.37 -10.11 -1.49
C LEU A 261 -9.08 -9.99 -2.84
N ASP A 262 -9.41 -11.13 -3.43
CA ASP A 262 -9.96 -11.17 -4.78
C ASP A 262 -11.38 -10.60 -4.80
N GLY A 263 -11.66 -9.66 -5.71
CA GLY A 263 -12.97 -9.00 -5.82
C GLY A 263 -13.24 -7.90 -4.77
N ILE A 264 -12.29 -7.60 -3.87
CA ILE A 264 -12.50 -6.63 -2.79
C ILE A 264 -12.92 -5.23 -3.26
N GLN A 265 -12.55 -4.84 -4.49
CA GLN A 265 -12.90 -3.54 -5.07
C GLN A 265 -14.42 -3.29 -5.10
N ALA A 266 -15.24 -4.33 -5.21
CA ALA A 266 -16.70 -4.22 -5.17
C ALA A 266 -17.27 -4.02 -3.76
N HIS A 267 -16.42 -4.10 -2.72
CA HIS A 267 -16.84 -4.17 -1.33
C HIS A 267 -16.26 -3.09 -0.42
N PHE A 268 -15.34 -2.22 -0.90
CA PHE A 268 -14.72 -1.19 -0.05
C PHE A 268 -15.74 -0.31 0.69
N GLY A 269 -16.85 0.07 0.05
CA GLY A 269 -17.91 0.86 0.68
C GLY A 269 -18.69 0.15 1.80
N ARG A 270 -18.50 -1.16 1.98
CA ARG A 270 -19.16 -1.97 3.02
C ARG A 270 -18.21 -2.29 4.19
N LEU A 271 -16.93 -1.92 4.11
CA LEU A 271 -15.95 -2.22 5.14
C LEU A 271 -16.06 -1.22 6.30
N ALA A 272 -16.25 -1.72 7.52
CA ALA A 272 -16.18 -0.91 8.72
C ALA A 272 -14.71 -0.68 9.14
N VAL A 273 -14.09 0.35 8.56
CA VAL A 273 -12.66 0.67 8.77
C VAL A 273 -12.48 1.73 9.85
N THR A 274 -11.69 1.44 10.88
CA THR A 274 -11.21 2.45 11.84
C THR A 274 -10.00 3.17 11.26
N ARG A 275 -10.11 4.49 11.05
CA ARG A 275 -9.01 5.34 10.56
C ARG A 275 -8.32 6.09 11.69
N SER A 276 -6.99 6.16 11.61
CA SER A 276 -6.11 6.97 12.47
C SER A 276 -5.35 7.95 11.58
N ASP A 277 -5.35 9.23 11.95
CA ASP A 277 -4.70 10.31 11.19
C ASP A 277 -3.56 10.99 11.98
N GLU A 278 -2.95 10.28 12.93
CA GLU A 278 -1.94 10.80 13.86
C GLU A 278 -0.52 10.23 13.62
N GLY A 279 -0.34 9.38 12.61
CA GLY A 279 0.86 8.57 12.38
C GLY A 279 2.00 9.24 11.60
N THR A 280 1.83 10.47 11.10
CA THR A 280 2.86 11.18 10.30
C THR A 280 3.96 11.84 11.15
N ASP A 281 3.74 12.00 12.45
CA ASP A 281 4.64 12.76 13.32
C ASP A 281 6.02 12.12 13.46
N GLY A 282 7.07 12.92 13.19
CA GLY A 282 8.47 12.53 13.41
C GLY A 282 9.12 11.69 12.31
N TYR A 283 8.45 11.45 11.18
CA TYR A 283 9.10 10.80 10.03
C TYR A 283 10.13 11.73 9.37
N THR A 284 11.39 11.32 9.37
CA THR A 284 12.48 11.98 8.65
C THR A 284 13.18 11.00 7.71
N VAL A 285 13.51 11.46 6.51
CA VAL A 285 14.28 10.68 5.55
C VAL A 285 15.76 10.97 5.79
N GLY A 286 16.43 10.05 6.49
CA GLY A 286 17.88 10.08 6.70
C GLY A 286 18.68 10.14 5.41
#